data_AF-A0A2E7W1H3-F1
#
_entry.id   AF-A0A2E7W1H3-F1
#
_cell.length_a   1.000
_cell.length_b   1.000
_cell.length_c   1.000
_cell.angle_alpha   90.00
_cell.angle_beta   90.00
_cell.angle_gamma   90.00
#
_symmetry.space_group_name_H-M   'P 1'
#
loop_
_entity.id
_entity.type
_entity.pdbx_description
1 polymer ?
#
loop_
_entity_poly.entity_id
_entity_poly.type
_entity_poly.pdbx_seq_one_letter_code
_entity_poly.pdbx_strand_id
1 'polypeptide(L)'
;MFSAPIPGQSLTSEPKNVPWENPPQFPDPESALMWHMDRLQEPEKIKAIAGLLTLGLDVVTLTEGLLRAAVIDGRHSIDVSLLIGPIIHEYIVGTADAAGLNYSEGMDEPSADEVDVNYTIRSKEAAEILKELEETGEVDFDTEPEETSEESMEMSEEFETPIEEKPMGLMSRGEV
;
A
#
# COMPACT_ATOMS: atom_id res chain seq x y z
N MET A 1 -17.69 16.14 15.64
CA MET A 1 -18.86 15.35 15.20
C MET A 1 -18.46 14.67 13.91
N PHE A 2 -18.12 13.38 13.95
CA PHE A 2 -17.75 12.65 12.73
C PHE A 2 -19.02 12.18 12.05
N SER A 3 -19.38 12.79 10.93
CA SER A 3 -20.48 12.35 10.07
C SER A 3 -19.98 11.20 9.20
N ALA A 4 -20.12 9.97 9.68
CA ALA A 4 -19.99 8.80 8.83
C ALA A 4 -21.23 8.65 7.93
N PRO A 5 -21.11 7.97 6.78
CA PRO A 5 -22.25 7.53 5.98
C PRO A 5 -23.29 6.82 6.85
N ILE A 6 -24.57 7.11 6.62
CA ILE A 6 -25.65 6.36 7.26
C ILE A 6 -25.57 4.91 6.74
N PRO A 7 -25.66 3.86 7.59
CA PRO A 7 -25.69 2.48 7.10
C PRO A 7 -26.74 2.31 6.01
N GLY A 8 -26.35 1.73 4.87
CA GLY A 8 -27.21 1.59 3.70
C GLY A 8 -27.35 2.83 2.83
N GLN A 9 -26.60 3.91 3.09
CA GLN A 9 -26.58 5.10 2.23
C GLN A 9 -26.24 4.76 0.77
N SER A 10 -25.35 3.79 0.53
CA SER A 10 -25.01 3.31 -0.81
C SER A 10 -26.20 2.76 -1.60
N LEU A 11 -27.29 2.37 -0.91
CA LEU A 11 -28.55 1.92 -1.54
C LEU A 11 -29.56 3.04 -1.79
N THR A 12 -29.27 4.26 -1.33
CA THR A 12 -30.18 5.41 -1.38
C THR A 12 -29.63 6.60 -2.17
N SER A 13 -28.31 6.71 -2.28
CA SER A 13 -27.65 7.67 -3.17
C SER A 13 -27.73 7.21 -4.63
N GLU A 14 -27.59 8.14 -5.57
CA GLU A 14 -27.46 7.79 -6.98
C GLU A 14 -26.23 6.88 -7.17
N PRO A 15 -26.37 5.72 -7.84
CA PRO A 15 -25.24 4.82 -8.05
C PRO A 15 -24.09 5.54 -8.78
N LYS A 16 -22.84 5.26 -8.36
CA LYS A 16 -21.63 5.81 -9.00
C LYS A 16 -21.46 7.32 -8.85
N ASN A 17 -22.10 7.92 -7.83
CA ASN A 17 -22.03 9.36 -7.59
C ASN A 17 -20.70 9.80 -6.94
N VAL A 18 -19.90 8.88 -6.43
CA VAL A 18 -18.58 9.15 -5.86
C VAL A 18 -17.47 8.44 -6.64
N PRO A 19 -16.25 9.01 -6.73
CA PRO A 19 -15.20 8.45 -7.57
C PRO A 19 -14.81 7.01 -7.21
N TRP A 20 -14.75 6.68 -5.91
CA TRP A 20 -14.41 5.32 -5.44
C TRP A 20 -15.51 4.27 -5.67
N GLU A 21 -16.73 4.67 -6.08
CA GLU A 21 -17.77 3.74 -6.53
C GLU A 21 -17.64 3.38 -8.02
N ASN A 22 -16.81 4.12 -8.76
CA ASN A 22 -16.52 3.85 -10.17
C ASN A 22 -15.29 2.94 -10.30
N PRO A 23 -15.14 2.26 -11.46
CA PRO A 23 -13.89 1.57 -11.76
C PRO A 23 -12.70 2.53 -11.66
N PRO A 24 -11.57 2.10 -11.07
CA PRO A 24 -10.39 2.95 -10.98
C PRO A 24 -9.84 3.33 -12.35
N GLN A 25 -9.21 4.51 -12.43
CA GLN A 25 -8.57 4.98 -13.65
C GLN A 25 -7.29 4.19 -13.99
N PHE A 26 -6.58 3.75 -12.96
CA PHE A 26 -5.35 2.98 -12.99
C PHE A 26 -5.56 1.71 -12.16
N PRO A 27 -6.17 0.66 -12.76
CA PRO A 27 -6.42 -0.59 -12.05
C PRO A 27 -5.14 -1.41 -11.84
N ASP A 28 -4.12 -1.19 -12.68
CA ASP A 28 -2.87 -1.96 -12.68
C ASP A 28 -1.79 -1.23 -11.85
N PRO A 29 -0.99 -1.96 -11.03
CA PRO A 29 0.03 -1.36 -10.16
C PRO A 29 1.06 -0.51 -10.90
N GLU A 30 1.53 -0.95 -12.06
CA GLU A 30 2.47 -0.24 -12.93
C GLU A 30 1.91 1.14 -13.30
N SER A 31 0.69 1.14 -13.83
CA SER A 31 0.03 2.36 -14.30
C SER A 31 -0.25 3.34 -13.15
N ALA A 32 -0.60 2.82 -11.99
CA ALA A 32 -0.85 3.62 -10.80
C ALA A 32 0.45 4.21 -10.23
N LEU A 33 1.52 3.42 -10.18
CA LEU A 33 2.84 3.86 -9.74
C LEU A 33 3.36 4.97 -10.66
N MET A 34 3.33 4.77 -11.98
CA MET A 34 3.76 5.77 -12.95
C MET A 34 3.00 7.09 -12.79
N TRP A 35 1.69 7.02 -12.58
CA TRP A 35 0.88 8.21 -12.32
C TRP A 35 1.31 8.97 -11.06
N HIS A 36 1.69 8.26 -9.99
CA HIS A 36 2.24 8.90 -8.79
C HIS A 36 3.62 9.49 -9.06
N MET A 37 4.51 8.77 -9.74
CA MET A 37 5.87 9.21 -10.02
C MET A 37 5.91 10.49 -10.87
N ASP A 38 5.09 10.55 -11.92
CA ASP A 38 4.95 11.75 -12.76
C ASP A 38 4.61 13.00 -11.92
N ARG A 39 3.76 12.83 -10.91
CA ARG A 39 3.35 13.92 -10.01
C ARG A 39 4.41 14.23 -8.97
N LEU A 40 5.05 13.22 -8.40
CA LEU A 40 6.07 13.39 -7.37
C LEU A 40 7.33 14.08 -7.92
N GLN A 41 7.60 13.94 -9.22
CA GLN A 41 8.68 14.64 -9.92
C GLN A 41 8.37 16.11 -10.24
N GLU A 42 7.12 16.56 -10.10
CA GLU A 42 6.77 17.96 -10.34
C GLU A 42 7.50 18.87 -9.32
N PRO A 43 8.20 19.94 -9.76
CA PRO A 43 8.98 20.80 -8.86
C PRO A 43 8.18 21.43 -7.71
N GLU A 44 6.88 21.67 -7.91
CA GLU A 44 6.00 22.18 -6.86
C GLU A 44 5.69 21.12 -5.81
N LYS A 45 5.54 19.86 -6.21
CA LYS A 45 5.24 18.73 -5.30
C LYS A 45 6.46 18.38 -4.47
N ILE A 46 7.65 18.32 -5.08
CA ILE A 46 8.92 18.12 -4.36
C ILE A 46 9.09 19.16 -3.26
N LYS A 47 8.87 20.45 -3.58
CA LYS A 47 8.95 21.54 -2.59
C LYS A 47 7.91 21.40 -1.47
N ALA A 48 6.69 20.99 -1.81
CA ALA A 48 5.63 20.79 -0.82
C ALA A 48 5.97 19.63 0.12
N ILE A 49 6.45 18.51 -0.41
CA ILE A 49 6.89 17.34 0.37
C ILE A 49 8.03 17.73 1.30
N ALA A 50 9.09 18.36 0.78
CA ALA A 50 10.19 18.86 1.59
C ALA A 50 9.70 19.82 2.70
N GLY A 51 8.76 20.70 2.37
CA GLY A 51 8.13 21.60 3.35
C GLY A 51 7.36 20.86 4.45
N LEU A 52 6.62 19.81 4.11
CA LEU A 52 5.87 19.02 5.09
C LEU A 52 6.80 18.20 5.99
N LEU A 53 7.82 17.56 5.42
CA LEU A 53 8.81 16.80 6.18
C LEU A 53 9.57 17.70 7.17
N THR A 54 9.98 18.89 6.73
CA THR A 54 10.66 19.87 7.61
C THR A 54 9.77 20.44 8.71
N LEU A 55 8.45 20.43 8.52
CA LEU A 55 7.47 20.79 9.55
C LEU A 55 7.21 19.65 10.55
N GLY A 56 7.86 18.50 10.38
CA GLY A 56 7.79 17.37 11.29
C GLY A 56 6.68 16.37 10.95
N LEU A 57 6.13 16.41 9.73
CA LEU A 57 5.32 15.30 9.23
C LEU A 57 6.26 14.13 8.89
N ASP A 58 5.94 12.94 9.37
CA ASP A 58 6.71 11.75 9.05
C ASP A 58 6.40 11.19 7.65
N VAL A 59 7.35 10.44 7.10
CA VAL A 59 7.28 9.91 5.73
C VAL A 59 6.12 8.94 5.58
N VAL A 60 5.91 8.02 6.53
CA VAL A 60 4.78 7.07 6.55
C VAL A 60 3.43 7.80 6.49
N THR A 61 3.22 8.80 7.35
CA THR A 61 1.96 9.54 7.35
C THR A 61 1.75 10.29 6.03
N LEU A 62 2.82 10.82 5.43
CA LEU A 62 2.76 11.49 4.14
C LEU A 62 2.40 10.51 3.01
N THR A 63 3.07 9.35 2.94
CA THR A 63 2.85 8.33 1.91
C THR A 63 1.43 7.77 1.99
N GLU A 64 0.98 7.41 3.19
CA GLU A 64 -0.38 6.92 3.39
C GLU A 64 -1.43 7.99 3.06
N GLY A 65 -1.16 9.25 3.39
CA GLY A 65 -2.04 10.38 3.05
C GLY A 65 -2.20 10.54 1.53
N LEU A 66 -1.08 10.46 0.80
CA LEU A 66 -1.06 10.53 -0.66
C LEU A 66 -1.86 9.39 -1.30
N LEU A 67 -1.64 8.16 -0.83
CA LEU A 67 -2.32 6.97 -1.34
C LEU A 67 -3.81 6.99 -1.02
N ARG A 68 -4.19 7.34 0.22
CA ARG A 68 -5.60 7.47 0.62
C ARG A 68 -6.33 8.51 -0.23
N ALA A 69 -5.70 9.66 -0.49
CA ALA A 69 -6.27 10.68 -1.36
C ALA A 69 -6.51 10.14 -2.78
N ALA A 70 -5.56 9.38 -3.34
CA ALA A 70 -5.69 8.79 -4.66
C ALA A 70 -6.82 7.73 -4.74
N VAL A 71 -7.01 6.92 -3.69
CA VAL A 71 -8.14 5.98 -3.59
C VAL A 71 -9.49 6.72 -3.53
N ILE A 72 -9.57 7.78 -2.72
CA ILE A 72 -10.78 8.63 -2.63
C ILE A 72 -11.09 9.27 -3.99
N ASP A 73 -10.08 9.68 -4.74
CA ASP A 73 -10.26 10.24 -6.09
C ASP A 73 -10.55 9.17 -7.16
N GLY A 74 -10.63 7.89 -6.80
CA GLY A 74 -10.86 6.79 -7.73
C GLY A 74 -9.72 6.59 -8.73
N ARG A 75 -8.49 6.94 -8.35
CA ARG A 75 -7.30 6.78 -9.21
C ARG A 75 -6.91 5.32 -9.32
N HIS A 76 -6.74 4.64 -8.19
CA HIS A 76 -6.45 3.21 -8.09
C HIS A 76 -7.18 2.64 -6.86
N SER A 77 -7.16 1.32 -6.70
CA SER A 77 -7.78 0.65 -5.55
C SER A 77 -6.88 0.71 -4.30
N ILE A 78 -7.44 0.28 -3.16
CA ILE A 78 -6.66 0.14 -1.92
C ILE A 78 -5.60 -0.96 -2.05
N ASP A 79 -5.91 -2.06 -2.73
CA ASP A 79 -4.98 -3.17 -2.92
C ASP A 79 -3.75 -2.72 -3.73
N VAL A 80 -3.98 -1.92 -4.78
CA VAL A 80 -2.90 -1.28 -5.54
C VAL A 80 -2.07 -0.35 -4.66
N SER A 81 -2.71 0.41 -3.76
CA SER A 81 -1.98 1.27 -2.81
C SER A 81 -1.01 0.50 -1.93
N LEU A 82 -1.41 -0.70 -1.49
CA LEU A 82 -0.56 -1.55 -0.64
C LEU A 82 0.64 -2.11 -1.41
N LEU A 83 0.48 -2.38 -2.71
CA LEU A 83 1.57 -2.84 -3.58
C LEU A 83 2.58 -1.73 -3.87
N ILE A 84 2.11 -0.53 -4.24
CA ILE A 84 2.99 0.57 -4.66
C ILE A 84 3.51 1.42 -3.49
N GLY A 85 2.93 1.26 -2.30
CA GLY A 85 3.23 2.08 -1.13
C GLY A 85 4.69 2.06 -0.69
N PRO A 86 5.35 0.90 -0.57
CA PRO A 86 6.77 0.82 -0.24
C PRO A 86 7.66 1.57 -1.25
N ILE A 87 7.34 1.48 -2.54
CA ILE A 87 8.09 2.14 -3.62
C ILE A 87 7.97 3.67 -3.51
N ILE A 88 6.74 4.17 -3.30
CA ILE A 88 6.50 5.60 -3.09
C ILE A 88 7.19 6.10 -1.82
N HIS A 89 7.19 5.30 -0.76
CA HIS A 89 7.90 5.61 0.48
C HIS A 89 9.40 5.77 0.26
N GLU A 90 10.05 4.78 -0.34
CA GLU A 90 11.49 4.83 -0.67
C GLU A 90 11.83 6.01 -1.60
N TYR A 91 10.96 6.32 -2.56
CA TYR A 91 11.17 7.49 -3.41
C TYR A 91 11.22 8.81 -2.61
N ILE A 92 10.33 8.96 -1.62
CA ILE A 92 10.30 10.16 -0.77
C ILE A 92 11.51 10.21 0.15
N VAL A 93 11.92 9.08 0.74
CA VAL A 93 13.15 8.93 1.53
C VAL A 93 14.36 9.35 0.70
N GLY A 94 14.55 8.75 -0.48
CA GLY A 94 15.66 9.06 -1.38
C GLY A 94 15.67 10.53 -1.83
N THR A 95 14.51 11.11 -2.08
CA THR A 95 14.39 12.55 -2.41
C THR A 95 14.78 13.45 -1.23
N ALA A 96 14.37 13.10 -0.02
CA ALA A 96 14.70 13.85 1.19
C ALA A 96 16.19 13.76 1.54
N ASP A 97 16.79 12.58 1.38
CA ASP A 97 18.22 12.32 1.56
C ASP A 97 19.06 13.10 0.53
N ALA A 98 18.67 13.07 -0.74
CA ALA A 98 19.32 13.84 -1.80
C ALA A 98 19.24 15.35 -1.56
N ALA A 99 18.15 15.81 -0.92
CA ALA A 99 17.97 17.20 -0.51
C ALA A 99 18.68 17.55 0.82
N GLY A 100 19.27 16.57 1.53
CA GLY A 100 19.93 16.76 2.81
C GLY A 100 19.00 17.24 3.93
N LEU A 101 17.74 16.82 3.89
CA LEU A 101 16.72 17.20 4.88
C LEU A 101 16.83 16.30 6.11
N ASN A 102 16.54 16.87 7.29
CA ASN A 102 16.29 16.08 8.49
C ASN A 102 14.79 15.80 8.56
N TYR A 103 14.39 14.53 8.59
CA TYR A 103 13.00 14.10 8.65
C TYR A 103 12.85 12.90 9.59
N SER A 104 11.61 12.59 9.97
CA SER A 104 11.26 11.35 10.67
C SER A 104 10.61 10.42 9.67
N GLU A 105 11.04 9.17 9.63
CA GLU A 105 10.45 8.17 8.74
C GLU A 105 9.05 7.76 9.21
N GLY A 106 8.81 7.75 10.53
CA GLY A 106 7.51 7.41 11.12
C GLY A 106 7.34 5.93 11.44
N MET A 107 8.39 5.12 11.22
CA MET A 107 8.47 3.75 11.72
C MET A 107 8.97 3.77 13.17
N ASP A 108 8.44 2.90 14.02
CA ASP A 108 9.01 2.65 15.34
C ASP A 108 10.46 2.20 15.15
N GLU A 109 11.43 2.87 15.79
CA GLU A 109 12.82 2.43 15.75
C GLU A 109 12.84 0.99 16.26
N PRO A 110 13.21 0.01 15.41
CA PRO A 110 13.35 -1.35 15.89
C PRO A 110 14.40 -1.30 17.00
N SER A 111 14.08 -1.90 18.15
CA SER A 111 15.14 -2.21 19.11
C SER A 111 16.25 -2.96 18.36
N ALA A 112 17.52 -2.75 18.73
CA ALA A 112 18.66 -3.29 17.98
C ALA A 112 18.65 -4.83 17.79
N ASP A 113 17.74 -5.53 18.47
CA ASP A 113 17.53 -6.98 18.41
C ASP A 113 16.36 -7.40 17.48
N GLU A 114 15.57 -6.47 16.95
CA GLU A 114 14.37 -6.73 16.11
C GLU A 114 14.41 -5.91 14.83
N VAL A 115 15.51 -5.95 14.07
CA VAL A 115 15.47 -5.48 12.67
C VAL A 115 14.41 -6.31 11.96
N ASP A 116 13.28 -5.70 11.63
CA ASP A 116 12.21 -6.37 10.87
C ASP A 116 12.78 -6.75 9.50
N VAL A 117 13.15 -8.02 9.38
CA VAL A 117 13.77 -8.58 8.17
C VAL A 117 12.88 -8.29 6.96
N ASN A 118 11.57 -8.35 7.13
CA ASN A 118 10.61 -8.08 6.05
C ASN A 118 10.67 -6.63 5.59
N TYR A 119 10.83 -5.69 6.53
CA TYR A 119 10.99 -4.29 6.18
C TYR A 119 12.22 -4.07 5.32
N THR A 120 13.37 -4.62 5.74
CA THR A 120 14.63 -4.46 5.01
C THR A 120 14.65 -5.15 3.65
N ILE A 121 13.87 -6.22 3.48
CA ILE A 121 13.71 -6.89 2.19
C ILE A 121 12.87 -5.99 1.27
N ARG A 122 11.70 -5.53 1.74
CA ARG A 122 10.80 -4.67 0.95
C ARG A 122 11.41 -3.34 0.54
N SER A 123 12.21 -2.72 1.41
CA SER A 123 12.91 -1.48 1.06
C SER A 123 13.96 -1.70 -0.02
N LYS A 124 14.67 -2.83 0.00
CA LYS A 124 15.61 -3.21 -1.06
C LYS A 124 14.92 -3.49 -2.39
N GLU A 125 13.84 -4.26 -2.37
CA GLU A 125 13.02 -4.54 -3.55
C GLU A 125 12.50 -3.23 -4.16
N ALA A 126 11.95 -2.34 -3.32
CA ALA A 126 11.49 -1.03 -3.76
C ALA A 126 12.62 -0.17 -4.36
N ALA A 127 13.81 -0.18 -3.75
CA ALA A 127 14.97 0.53 -4.28
C ALA A 127 15.45 -0.04 -5.63
N GLU A 128 15.37 -1.36 -5.82
CA GLU A 128 15.70 -2.02 -7.09
C GLU A 128 14.71 -1.62 -8.19
N ILE A 129 13.41 -1.63 -7.89
CA ILE A 129 12.36 -1.18 -8.81
C ILE A 129 12.54 0.30 -9.18
N LEU A 130 12.87 1.17 -8.21
CA LEU A 130 13.13 2.58 -8.49
C LEU A 130 14.34 2.76 -9.41
N LYS A 131 15.39 1.96 -9.23
CA LYS A 131 16.57 2.00 -10.07
C LYS A 131 16.25 1.52 -11.50
N GLU A 132 15.47 0.46 -11.63
CA GLU A 132 15.00 -0.01 -12.94
C GLU A 132 14.18 1.07 -13.64
N LEU A 133 13.24 1.71 -12.92
CA LEU A 133 12.44 2.82 -13.44
C LEU A 133 13.31 3.98 -13.94
N GLU A 134 14.41 4.31 -13.26
CA GLU A 134 15.35 5.34 -13.74
C GLU A 134 16.10 4.94 -15.01
N GLU A 135 16.42 3.65 -15.17
CA GLU A 135 17.21 3.12 -16.30
C GLU A 135 16.36 2.85 -17.54
N THR A 136 15.18 2.23 -17.37
CA THR A 136 14.33 1.74 -18.46
C THR A 136 13.10 2.64 -18.70
N GLY A 137 12.65 3.36 -17.68
CA GLY A 137 11.39 4.11 -17.70
C GLY A 137 10.14 3.24 -17.61
N GLU A 138 10.31 1.93 -17.38
CA GLU A 138 9.22 0.95 -17.26
C GLU A 138 9.32 0.25 -15.90
N VAL A 139 8.19 -0.23 -15.38
CA VAL A 139 8.11 -1.01 -14.15
C VAL A 139 7.38 -2.30 -14.47
N ASP A 140 7.91 -3.42 -14.01
CA ASP A 140 7.30 -4.74 -14.17
C ASP A 140 7.05 -5.37 -12.79
N PHE A 141 5.79 -5.46 -12.36
CA PHE A 141 5.44 -6.17 -11.12
C PHE A 141 5.20 -7.68 -11.35
N ASP A 142 5.25 -8.18 -12.59
CA ASP A 142 5.07 -9.60 -12.91
C ASP A 142 6.37 -10.43 -12.70
N THR A 143 7.46 -9.79 -12.31
CA THR A 143 8.69 -10.50 -11.94
C THR A 143 8.48 -11.20 -10.60
N GLU A 144 8.35 -12.54 -10.65
CA GLU A 144 8.37 -13.38 -9.45
C GLU A 144 9.65 -13.08 -8.66
N PRO A 145 9.57 -12.89 -7.33
CA PRO A 145 10.77 -12.72 -6.53
C PRO A 145 11.65 -13.96 -6.74
N GLU A 146 12.91 -13.77 -7.15
CA GLU A 146 13.86 -14.89 -7.18
C GLU A 146 13.87 -15.50 -5.78
N GLU A 147 13.35 -16.73 -5.66
CA GLU A 147 13.30 -17.43 -4.39
C GLU A 147 14.72 -17.54 -3.83
N THR A 148 15.03 -16.72 -2.84
CA THR A 148 16.19 -16.95 -1.98
C THR A 148 15.89 -18.18 -1.13
N SER A 149 16.20 -19.33 -1.71
CA SER A 149 16.49 -20.64 -1.15
C SER A 149 16.07 -20.91 0.30
N GLU A 150 15.08 -21.80 0.45
CA GLU A 150 15.11 -22.99 1.29
C GLU A 150 16.15 -23.02 2.45
N GLU A 151 15.72 -22.75 3.69
CA GLU A 151 16.20 -23.53 4.84
C GLU A 151 15.24 -23.46 6.05
N SER A 152 14.46 -24.53 6.20
CA SER A 152 13.97 -25.09 7.47
C SER A 152 13.07 -24.25 8.39
N MET A 153 11.76 -24.38 8.22
CA MET A 153 10.89 -24.70 9.36
C MET A 153 9.98 -25.86 8.97
N GLU A 154 10.46 -27.08 9.24
CA GLU A 154 9.62 -28.27 9.39
C GLU A 154 8.58 -27.98 10.48
N MET A 155 7.39 -27.51 10.08
CA MET A 155 6.29 -27.34 11.01
C MET A 155 5.65 -28.71 11.23
N SER A 156 6.05 -29.29 12.36
CA SER A 156 5.53 -30.48 13.04
C SER A 156 4.07 -30.82 12.71
N GLU A 157 3.88 -32.09 12.38
CA GLU A 157 2.63 -32.82 12.27
C GLU A 157 1.68 -32.63 13.48
N GLU A 158 0.41 -32.95 13.22
CA GLU A 158 -0.71 -33.16 14.16
C GLU A 158 -1.46 -31.92 14.68
N PHE A 159 -2.58 -31.62 14.03
CA PHE A 159 -3.89 -31.59 14.70
C PHE A 159 -5.00 -31.90 13.69
N GLU A 160 -5.27 -33.18 13.46
CA GLU A 160 -6.55 -33.62 12.88
C GLU A 160 -7.65 -33.40 13.93
N THR A 161 -8.57 -32.46 13.68
CA THR A 161 -9.88 -32.48 14.32
C THR A 161 -10.92 -32.84 13.25
N PRO A 162 -11.74 -33.88 13.46
CA PRO A 162 -12.72 -34.28 12.46
C PRO A 162 -13.79 -33.19 12.36
N ILE A 163 -13.87 -32.55 11.20
CA ILE A 163 -14.93 -31.60 10.87
C ILE A 163 -16.20 -32.42 10.62
N GLU A 164 -17.01 -32.55 11.67
CA GLU A 164 -18.36 -33.10 11.60
C GLU A 164 -19.24 -32.10 10.80
N GLU A 165 -19.53 -32.44 9.54
CA GLU A 165 -20.39 -31.65 8.65
C GLU A 165 -21.79 -31.44 9.28
N LYS A 166 -22.04 -30.25 9.81
CA LYS A 166 -23.40 -29.79 10.11
C LYS A 166 -23.87 -28.92 8.95
N PRO A 167 -25.06 -29.19 8.37
CA PRO A 167 -25.56 -28.43 7.23
C PRO A 167 -25.86 -26.98 7.65
N MET A 168 -24.99 -26.06 7.27
CA MET A 168 -25.20 -24.62 7.43
C MET A 168 -26.02 -24.11 6.24
N GLY A 169 -27.33 -24.07 6.40
CA GLY A 169 -28.26 -23.46 5.43
C GLY A 169 -29.31 -22.63 6.14
N LEU A 170 -29.58 -21.44 5.60
CA LEU A 170 -30.54 -20.44 6.09
C LEU A 170 -32.01 -20.93 6.15
N MET A 171 -32.28 -22.17 5.70
CA MET A 171 -33.60 -22.81 5.65
C MET A 171 -33.77 -23.95 6.68
N SER A 172 -32.88 -24.05 7.66
CA SER A 172 -32.91 -25.11 8.69
C SER A 172 -33.74 -24.77 9.93
N ARG A 173 -34.71 -23.84 9.81
CA ARG A 173 -35.63 -23.49 10.90
C ARG A 173 -37.09 -23.57 10.45
N GLY A 174 -37.70 -24.73 10.71
CA GLY A 174 -39.08 -24.90 11.20
C GLY A 174 -40.27 -24.71 10.24
N GLU A 175 -41.29 -25.56 10.49
CA GLU A 175 -42.66 -25.66 9.93
C GLU A 175 -42.77 -26.64 8.75
N VAL A 176 -43.37 -27.83 8.85
CA VAL A 176 -44.52 -28.35 9.63
C VAL A 176 -44.26 -29.78 10.11
#